data_AF-A0A366II79-F1
#
_entry.id   AF-A0A366II79-F1
#
_cell.length_a   1.000
_cell.length_b   1.000
_cell.length_c   1.000
_cell.angle_alpha   90.00
_cell.angle_beta   90.00
_cell.angle_gamma   90.00
#
_symmetry.space_group_name_H-M   'P 1'
#
loop_
_entity.id
_entity.type
_entity.pdbx_description
1 polymer ?
#
loop_
_entity_poly.entity_id
_entity_poly.type
_entity_poly.pdbx_seq_one_letter_code
_entity_poly.pdbx_strand_id
1 'polypeptide(L)'
;MKKYDPHFDELQYLQDLASSYWNSEILFSALETEIFEVLQQTKTVEEIGQIYHCEKSVLKPFLTALVNMGFVCEYKGNYCNTLLTNKYLIKDSLLYQGDFILWMKESQGQWQNLSKILKDGLELEKDFREQKQYTKAMNVLLKGMENVIETYFEGVKGVEHILGIGPGAEKVCQNLLQRFPQGQAKSYNNRKIHAERQDPVLEQWDDGIYEIIFLSNLGILYSEEEITHILTEASKHLSQDGYLVIYDVFLDEGTLISNMKSLNRVLKTKKGKALSPKWISHELEDLGMKKSGIISLEGGRGILFSSRTWERIADLSIDKKHYLLQKLKNIGFKNAEIINPKDDIYLTNVAHLKCKYGCEFYNKETCYKECDLEYTKKILGEFSYGILVEGEPPTKDFQISMLQAEKQAFKLGYYKAFSLWAGPCSICEHCIQDKENCTKTRPSMENYGIDVFATVQKQGDSLKTLASKDGFVKYYGLLLLE
;
A
#
# COMPACT_ATOMS: atom_id res chain seq x y z
N MET A 1 -12.49 8.55 -2.88
CA MET A 1 -13.77 8.05 -2.31
C MET A 1 -13.55 7.85 -0.82
N LYS A 2 -14.45 8.34 0.03
CA LYS A 2 -14.33 8.11 1.48
C LYS A 2 -14.45 6.60 1.75
N LYS A 3 -13.63 6.08 2.66
CA LYS A 3 -13.79 4.72 3.18
C LYS A 3 -15.14 4.67 3.91
N TYR A 4 -15.93 3.61 3.70
CA TYR A 4 -17.16 3.43 4.45
C TYR A 4 -16.85 3.45 5.95
N ASP A 5 -17.52 4.32 6.69
CA ASP A 5 -17.46 4.32 8.14
C ASP A 5 -18.78 3.75 8.69
N PRO A 6 -18.76 2.54 9.26
CA PRO A 6 -19.96 1.89 9.79
C PRO A 6 -20.59 2.64 10.97
N HIS A 7 -19.97 3.72 11.50
CA HIS A 7 -20.63 4.63 12.43
C HIS A 7 -21.81 5.39 11.82
N PHE A 8 -21.95 5.42 10.49
CA PHE A 8 -22.93 6.23 9.79
C PHE A 8 -23.80 5.36 8.85
N ASP A 9 -25.12 5.56 8.89
CA ASP A 9 -26.07 5.04 7.90
C ASP A 9 -26.07 5.96 6.67
N GLU A 10 -25.20 5.66 5.70
CA GLU A 10 -24.92 6.57 4.60
C GLU A 10 -25.51 6.07 3.28
N LEU A 11 -26.79 6.33 3.02
CA LEU A 11 -27.37 6.21 1.66
C LEU A 11 -26.47 6.92 0.62
N GLN A 12 -25.88 8.05 1.00
CA GLN A 12 -24.92 8.79 0.19
C GLN A 12 -23.69 7.94 -0.18
N TYR A 13 -23.19 7.08 0.71
CA TYR A 13 -22.07 6.19 0.41
C TYR A 13 -22.41 5.23 -0.74
N LEU A 14 -23.63 4.67 -0.76
CA LEU A 14 -24.07 3.79 -1.85
C LEU A 14 -24.19 4.55 -3.17
N GLN A 15 -24.71 5.79 -3.14
CA GLN A 15 -24.80 6.64 -4.33
C GLN A 15 -23.42 7.06 -4.84
N ASP A 16 -22.50 7.40 -3.94
CA ASP A 16 -21.11 7.75 -4.26
C ASP A 16 -20.36 6.55 -4.86
N LEU A 17 -20.59 5.34 -4.33
CA LEU A 17 -20.01 4.12 -4.87
C LEU A 17 -20.58 3.78 -6.25
N ALA A 18 -21.90 3.88 -6.44
CA ALA A 18 -22.54 3.61 -7.73
C ALA A 18 -22.10 4.60 -8.83
N SER A 19 -21.82 5.85 -8.46
CA SER A 19 -21.35 6.90 -9.37
C SER A 19 -19.82 7.03 -9.44
N SER A 20 -19.06 6.20 -8.71
CA SER A 20 -17.61 6.38 -8.59
C SER A 20 -16.86 6.28 -9.92
N TYR A 21 -17.42 5.57 -10.90
CA TYR A 21 -16.83 5.41 -12.23
C TYR A 21 -16.80 6.72 -13.03
N TRP A 22 -17.66 7.70 -12.74
CA TRP A 22 -17.65 9.01 -13.39
C TRP A 22 -16.31 9.71 -13.25
N ASN A 23 -15.63 9.53 -12.11
CA ASN A 23 -14.29 10.07 -11.89
C ASN A 23 -13.28 9.52 -12.90
N SER A 24 -13.33 8.21 -13.17
CA SER A 24 -12.46 7.57 -14.15
C SER A 24 -12.77 8.05 -15.57
N GLU A 25 -14.05 8.16 -15.93
CA GLU A 25 -14.47 8.64 -17.26
C GLU A 25 -14.05 10.09 -17.51
N ILE A 26 -14.11 10.96 -16.50
CA ILE A 26 -13.60 12.34 -16.60
C ILE A 26 -12.10 12.35 -16.91
N LEU A 27 -11.31 11.55 -16.18
CA LEU A 27 -9.86 11.46 -16.40
C LEU A 27 -9.54 10.89 -17.78
N PHE A 28 -10.23 9.83 -18.22
CA PHE A 28 -10.04 9.27 -19.56
C PHE A 28 -10.38 10.29 -20.65
N SER A 29 -11.53 10.96 -20.53
CA SER A 29 -11.94 11.99 -21.48
C SER A 29 -10.90 13.12 -21.57
N ALA A 30 -10.33 13.53 -20.44
CA ALA A 30 -9.30 14.57 -20.41
C ALA A 30 -8.00 14.14 -21.14
N LEU A 31 -7.60 12.88 -21.00
CA LEU A 31 -6.45 12.31 -21.71
C LEU A 31 -6.73 12.14 -23.21
N GLU A 32 -7.90 11.62 -23.58
CA GLU A 32 -8.30 11.38 -24.98
C GLU A 32 -8.49 12.68 -25.76
N THR A 33 -8.96 13.74 -25.09
CA THR A 33 -9.09 15.08 -25.69
C THR A 33 -7.82 15.91 -25.61
N GLU A 34 -6.77 15.39 -24.96
CA GLU A 34 -5.48 16.06 -24.78
C GLU A 34 -5.61 17.45 -24.14
N ILE A 35 -6.62 17.64 -23.27
CA ILE A 35 -6.91 18.94 -22.64
C ILE A 35 -5.76 19.44 -21.78
N PHE A 36 -4.98 18.52 -21.21
CA PHE A 36 -3.78 18.88 -20.46
C PHE A 36 -2.70 19.48 -21.37
N GLU A 37 -2.60 19.09 -22.64
CA GLU A 37 -1.66 19.70 -23.59
C GLU A 37 -2.05 21.15 -23.89
N VAL A 38 -3.36 21.39 -24.06
CA VAL A 38 -3.92 22.74 -24.25
C VAL A 38 -3.69 23.63 -23.02
N LEU A 39 -3.80 23.06 -21.83
CA LEU A 39 -3.67 23.75 -20.53
C LEU A 39 -2.24 23.87 -20.01
N GLN A 40 -1.22 23.49 -20.81
CA GLN A 40 0.17 23.89 -20.55
C GLN A 40 0.32 25.42 -20.58
N GLN A 41 -0.56 26.10 -21.32
CA GLN A 41 -0.76 27.54 -21.24
C GLN A 41 -2.08 27.83 -20.55
N THR A 42 -2.11 28.92 -19.77
CA THR A 42 -3.34 29.36 -19.10
C THR A 42 -4.40 29.75 -20.14
N LYS A 43 -5.63 29.26 -19.97
CA LYS A 43 -6.77 29.57 -20.86
C LYS A 43 -8.08 29.77 -20.11
N THR A 44 -8.94 30.60 -20.66
CA THR A 44 -10.33 30.78 -20.25
C THR A 44 -11.23 29.67 -20.80
N VAL A 45 -12.42 29.50 -20.22
CA VAL A 45 -13.40 28.53 -20.74
C VAL A 45 -13.84 28.87 -22.17
N GLU A 46 -13.87 30.14 -22.55
CA GLU A 46 -14.20 30.60 -23.89
C GLU A 46 -13.13 30.17 -24.92
N GLU A 47 -11.85 30.34 -24.60
CA GLU A 47 -10.74 29.92 -25.47
C GLU A 47 -10.70 28.40 -25.63
N ILE A 48 -10.90 27.66 -24.54
CA ILE A 48 -10.97 26.18 -24.58
C ILE A 48 -12.19 25.74 -25.41
N GLY A 49 -13.35 26.41 -25.24
CA GLY A 49 -14.56 26.13 -26.01
C GLY A 49 -14.38 26.31 -27.51
N GLN A 50 -13.59 27.30 -27.93
CA GLN A 50 -13.23 27.51 -29.35
C GLN A 50 -12.36 26.37 -29.90
N ILE A 51 -11.39 25.88 -29.12
CA ILE A 51 -10.50 24.78 -29.51
C ILE A 51 -11.28 23.47 -29.69
N TYR A 52 -12.18 23.17 -28.77
CA TYR A 52 -12.93 21.90 -28.76
C TYR A 52 -14.30 21.97 -29.44
N HIS A 53 -14.68 23.13 -29.98
CA HIS A 53 -16.03 23.39 -30.50
C HIS A 53 -17.14 22.97 -29.51
N CYS A 54 -16.94 23.25 -28.22
CA CYS A 54 -17.78 22.78 -27.13
C CYS A 54 -18.47 23.96 -26.41
N GLU A 55 -19.74 23.79 -26.07
CA GLU A 55 -20.50 24.81 -25.36
C GLU A 55 -20.04 24.96 -23.90
N LYS A 56 -20.06 26.20 -23.40
CA LYS A 56 -19.71 26.55 -22.02
C LYS A 56 -20.54 25.79 -20.98
N SER A 57 -21.78 25.44 -21.31
CA SER A 57 -22.71 24.67 -20.47
C SER A 57 -22.16 23.28 -20.10
N VAL A 58 -21.39 22.65 -21.01
CA VAL A 58 -20.76 21.34 -20.82
C VAL A 58 -19.33 21.48 -20.33
N LEU A 59 -18.57 22.41 -20.93
CA LEU A 59 -17.15 22.56 -20.65
C LEU A 59 -16.86 23.07 -19.24
N LYS A 60 -17.69 23.99 -18.72
CA LYS A 60 -17.48 24.55 -17.37
C LYS A 60 -17.63 23.49 -16.27
N PRO A 61 -18.69 22.65 -16.23
CA PRO A 61 -18.76 21.54 -15.28
C PRO A 61 -17.59 20.55 -15.41
N PHE A 62 -17.17 20.22 -16.64
CA PHE A 62 -16.03 19.32 -16.88
C PHE A 62 -14.72 19.87 -16.30
N LEU A 63 -14.39 21.13 -16.60
CA LEU A 63 -13.21 21.80 -16.02
C LEU A 63 -13.31 21.92 -14.50
N THR A 64 -14.50 22.20 -13.97
CA THR A 64 -14.73 22.26 -12.51
C THR A 64 -14.48 20.90 -11.85
N ALA A 65 -14.89 19.80 -12.51
CA ALA A 65 -14.58 18.46 -12.04
C ALA A 65 -13.07 18.19 -12.04
N LEU A 66 -12.35 18.55 -13.11
CA LEU A 66 -10.88 18.44 -13.16
C LEU A 66 -10.19 19.26 -12.07
N VAL A 67 -10.73 20.43 -11.72
CA VAL A 67 -10.24 21.25 -10.60
C VAL A 67 -10.44 20.55 -9.27
N ASN A 68 -11.65 20.06 -8.99
CA ASN A 68 -11.96 19.37 -7.74
C ASN A 68 -11.23 18.03 -7.59
N MET A 69 -10.85 17.40 -8.71
CA MET A 69 -10.02 16.20 -8.75
C MET A 69 -8.51 16.52 -8.63
N GLY A 70 -8.11 17.79 -8.64
CA GLY A 70 -6.72 18.23 -8.45
C GLY A 70 -5.86 18.16 -9.72
N PHE A 71 -6.45 18.01 -10.90
CA PHE A 71 -5.71 17.99 -12.17
C PHE A 71 -5.50 19.39 -12.76
N VAL A 72 -6.40 20.32 -12.49
CA VAL A 72 -6.37 21.69 -13.02
C VAL A 72 -6.50 22.70 -11.88
N CYS A 73 -5.79 23.82 -11.96
CA CYS A 73 -6.01 24.98 -11.11
C CYS A 73 -6.95 25.96 -11.82
N GLU A 74 -7.86 26.58 -11.07
CA GLU A 74 -8.66 27.71 -11.54
C GLU A 74 -8.31 28.97 -10.74
N TYR A 75 -8.09 30.08 -11.45
CA TYR A 75 -7.90 31.39 -10.85
C TYR A 75 -8.54 32.48 -11.71
N LYS A 76 -9.56 33.16 -11.16
CA LYS A 76 -10.26 34.28 -11.82
C LYS A 76 -10.74 33.94 -13.24
N GLY A 77 -11.33 32.76 -13.42
CA GLY A 77 -11.88 32.27 -14.70
C GLY A 77 -10.85 31.65 -15.64
N ASN A 78 -9.59 31.56 -15.23
CA ASN A 78 -8.51 30.98 -16.02
C ASN A 78 -8.10 29.62 -15.47
N TYR A 79 -7.81 28.68 -16.36
CA TYR A 79 -7.46 27.30 -16.06
C TYR A 79 -6.03 27.01 -16.51
N CYS A 80 -5.29 26.26 -15.70
CA CYS A 80 -3.97 25.72 -16.04
C CYS A 80 -3.70 24.40 -15.32
N ASN A 81 -2.76 23.61 -15.83
CA ASN A 81 -2.40 22.34 -15.20
C ASN A 81 -1.83 22.52 -13.78
N THR A 82 -2.12 21.58 -12.89
CA THR A 82 -1.40 21.43 -11.62
C THR A 82 0.00 20.83 -11.86
N LEU A 83 0.85 20.84 -10.81
CA LEU A 83 2.15 20.17 -10.83
C LEU A 83 2.02 18.67 -11.11
N LEU A 84 0.99 18.01 -10.55
CA LEU A 84 0.71 16.60 -10.77
C LEU A 84 0.45 16.33 -12.26
N THR A 85 -0.42 17.14 -12.88
CA THR A 85 -0.77 17.00 -14.30
C THR A 85 0.41 17.25 -15.21
N ASN A 86 1.18 18.33 -15.00
CA ASN A 86 2.38 18.60 -15.79
C ASN A 86 3.42 17.49 -15.66
N LYS A 87 3.55 16.89 -14.48
CA LYS A 87 4.53 15.84 -14.22
C LYS A 87 4.13 14.50 -14.81
N TYR A 88 2.85 14.11 -14.77
CA TYR A 88 2.43 12.74 -15.07
C TYR A 88 1.46 12.60 -16.25
N LEU A 89 0.83 13.68 -16.75
CA LEU A 89 -0.24 13.60 -17.75
C LEU A 89 0.05 14.41 -19.03
N ILE A 90 1.25 14.98 -19.15
CA ILE A 90 1.76 15.59 -20.40
C ILE A 90 2.65 14.61 -21.14
N LYS A 91 2.42 14.40 -22.43
CA LYS A 91 3.08 13.39 -23.26
C LYS A 91 4.60 13.54 -23.31
N ASP A 92 5.09 14.78 -23.31
CA ASP A 92 6.53 15.09 -23.34
C ASP A 92 7.21 14.89 -21.98
N SER A 93 6.46 14.63 -20.91
CA SER A 93 7.05 14.36 -19.60
C SER A 93 7.77 13.01 -19.57
N LEU A 94 8.98 13.01 -19.00
CA LEU A 94 9.72 11.77 -18.73
C LEU A 94 8.95 10.78 -17.85
N LEU A 95 8.01 11.27 -17.02
CA LEU A 95 7.21 10.44 -16.11
C LEU A 95 5.77 10.26 -16.59
N TYR A 96 5.45 10.56 -17.86
CA TYR A 96 4.12 10.42 -18.43
C TYR A 96 3.49 9.05 -18.14
N GLN A 97 2.27 9.05 -17.58
CA GLN A 97 1.47 7.89 -17.18
C GLN A 97 0.18 7.73 -17.99
N GLY A 98 -0.13 8.66 -18.91
CA GLY A 98 -1.41 8.64 -19.63
C GLY A 98 -1.65 7.35 -20.43
N ASP A 99 -0.60 6.78 -21.05
CA ASP A 99 -0.68 5.48 -21.74
C ASP A 99 -1.11 4.34 -20.81
N PHE A 100 -0.58 4.31 -19.58
CA PHE A 100 -0.97 3.32 -18.57
C PHE A 100 -2.43 3.52 -18.15
N ILE A 101 -2.85 4.77 -17.96
CA ILE A 101 -4.22 5.12 -17.57
C ILE A 101 -5.23 4.75 -18.67
N LEU A 102 -4.95 5.09 -19.92
CA LEU A 102 -5.82 4.74 -21.06
C LEU A 102 -5.90 3.23 -21.27
N TRP A 103 -4.80 2.50 -21.07
CA TRP A 103 -4.83 1.03 -21.09
C TRP A 103 -5.76 0.44 -20.00
N MET A 104 -5.89 1.09 -18.84
CA MET A 104 -6.87 0.66 -17.83
C MET A 104 -8.31 0.82 -18.31
N LYS A 105 -8.62 1.84 -19.13
CA LYS A 105 -9.94 2.02 -19.77
C LYS A 105 -10.25 0.87 -20.72
N GLU A 106 -9.31 0.52 -21.60
CA GLU A 106 -9.46 -0.62 -22.54
C GLU A 106 -9.78 -1.93 -21.80
N SER A 107 -9.31 -2.05 -20.56
CA SER A 107 -9.53 -3.21 -19.71
C SER A 107 -10.87 -3.23 -18.94
N GLN A 108 -11.74 -2.22 -19.10
CA GLN A 108 -13.00 -2.12 -18.35
C GLN A 108 -14.08 -3.11 -18.80
N GLY A 109 -14.04 -3.59 -20.04
CA GLY A 109 -15.11 -4.44 -20.60
C GLY A 109 -15.39 -5.69 -19.77
N GLN A 110 -14.35 -6.32 -19.21
CA GLN A 110 -14.51 -7.48 -18.33
C GLN A 110 -15.18 -7.11 -16.99
N TRP A 111 -14.89 -5.92 -16.45
CA TRP A 111 -15.52 -5.42 -15.23
C TRP A 111 -17.00 -5.11 -15.42
N GLN A 112 -17.38 -4.55 -16.58
CA GLN A 112 -18.78 -4.29 -16.91
C GLN A 112 -19.59 -5.60 -17.08
N ASN A 113 -18.93 -6.70 -17.46
CA ASN A 113 -19.52 -8.02 -17.61
C ASN A 113 -19.40 -8.90 -16.36
N LEU A 114 -18.91 -8.38 -15.22
CA LEU A 114 -18.66 -9.18 -14.02
C LEU A 114 -19.89 -9.96 -13.54
N SER A 115 -21.08 -9.37 -13.62
CA SER A 115 -22.33 -10.05 -13.22
C SER A 115 -22.66 -11.27 -14.08
N LYS A 116 -22.35 -11.22 -15.39
CA LYS A 116 -22.49 -12.33 -16.31
C LYS A 116 -21.42 -13.39 -16.02
N ILE A 117 -20.17 -12.97 -15.84
CA ILE A 117 -19.04 -13.87 -15.51
C ILE A 117 -19.30 -14.65 -14.23
N LEU A 118 -19.88 -14.02 -13.21
CA LEU A 118 -20.24 -14.69 -11.95
C LEU A 118 -21.36 -15.73 -12.11
N LYS A 119 -22.23 -15.59 -13.12
CA LYS A 119 -23.35 -16.50 -13.37
C LYS A 119 -22.97 -17.63 -14.33
N ASP A 120 -22.31 -17.27 -15.42
CA ASP A 120 -22.09 -18.15 -16.58
C ASP A 120 -20.66 -18.70 -16.63
N GLY A 121 -19.76 -18.17 -15.80
CA GLY A 121 -18.33 -18.48 -15.82
C GLY A 121 -17.52 -17.51 -16.67
N LEU A 122 -16.20 -17.56 -16.51
CA LEU A 122 -15.26 -16.71 -17.25
C LEU A 122 -14.86 -17.38 -18.57
N GLU A 123 -15.26 -16.79 -19.69
CA GLU A 123 -14.75 -17.11 -21.02
C GLU A 123 -13.75 -16.04 -21.46
N LEU A 124 -12.47 -16.40 -21.51
CA LEU A 124 -11.42 -15.52 -22.02
C LEU A 124 -11.12 -15.87 -23.49
N GLU A 125 -11.25 -14.88 -24.37
CA GLU A 125 -10.66 -14.94 -25.71
C GLU A 125 -9.13 -14.91 -25.58
N LYS A 126 -8.43 -15.77 -26.34
CA LYS A 126 -6.96 -15.76 -26.38
C LYS A 126 -6.51 -14.57 -27.25
N ASP A 127 -6.36 -13.38 -26.69
CA ASP A 127 -5.77 -12.26 -27.45
C ASP A 127 -4.37 -11.87 -26.92
N PHE A 128 -3.35 -12.25 -27.68
CA PHE A 128 -1.94 -11.91 -27.45
C PHE A 128 -1.68 -10.40 -27.52
N ARG A 129 -2.55 -9.62 -28.16
CA ARG A 129 -2.45 -8.15 -28.18
C ARG A 129 -2.56 -7.55 -26.78
N GLU A 130 -3.39 -8.15 -25.92
CA GLU A 130 -3.54 -7.70 -24.52
C GLU A 130 -2.25 -7.88 -23.71
N GLN A 131 -1.46 -8.92 -23.98
CA GLN A 131 -0.20 -9.15 -23.27
C GLN A 131 0.87 -8.12 -23.64
N LYS A 132 1.00 -7.76 -24.92
CA LYS A 132 1.96 -6.72 -25.35
C LYS A 132 1.59 -5.34 -24.80
N GLN A 133 0.29 -5.01 -24.83
CA GLN A 133 -0.23 -3.78 -24.22
C GLN A 133 -0.02 -3.76 -22.70
N TYR A 134 -0.26 -4.88 -22.01
CA TYR A 134 0.04 -5.04 -20.59
C TYR A 134 1.51 -4.77 -20.29
N THR A 135 2.43 -5.36 -21.05
CA THR A 135 3.88 -5.12 -20.85
C THR A 135 4.23 -3.66 -21.04
N LYS A 136 3.72 -2.99 -22.09
CA LYS A 136 3.93 -1.56 -22.29
C LYS A 136 3.41 -0.74 -21.09
N ALA A 137 2.21 -1.06 -20.61
CA ALA A 137 1.58 -0.39 -19.47
C ALA A 137 2.37 -0.59 -18.17
N MET A 138 2.90 -1.80 -17.91
CA MET A 138 3.74 -2.08 -16.73
C MET A 138 5.10 -1.39 -16.80
N ASN A 139 5.69 -1.26 -18.00
CA ASN A 139 6.94 -0.51 -18.18
C ASN A 139 6.77 0.96 -17.78
N VAL A 140 5.65 1.59 -18.18
CA VAL A 140 5.32 2.99 -17.83
C VAL A 140 5.12 3.14 -16.32
N LEU A 141 4.41 2.21 -15.69
CA LEU A 141 4.17 2.24 -14.25
C LEU A 141 5.47 2.07 -13.45
N LEU A 142 6.29 1.07 -13.80
CA LEU A 142 7.53 0.80 -13.09
C LEU A 142 8.58 1.90 -13.30
N LYS A 143 8.55 2.62 -14.43
CA LYS A 143 9.32 3.88 -14.60
C LYS A 143 8.98 4.93 -13.54
N GLY A 144 7.72 4.99 -13.09
CA GLY A 144 7.32 5.89 -12.00
C GLY A 144 7.81 5.46 -10.61
N MET A 145 8.19 4.19 -10.46
CA MET A 145 8.59 3.59 -9.17
C MET A 145 10.08 3.26 -9.08
N GLU A 146 10.83 3.43 -10.18
CA GLU A 146 12.22 2.97 -10.29
C GLU A 146 13.14 3.59 -9.24
N ASN A 147 12.92 4.86 -8.88
CA ASN A 147 13.68 5.54 -7.82
C ASN A 147 13.36 4.98 -6.42
N VAL A 148 12.09 4.62 -6.16
CA VAL A 148 11.72 4.01 -4.87
C VAL A 148 12.42 2.66 -4.71
N ILE A 149 12.44 1.85 -5.77
CA ILE A 149 13.10 0.54 -5.75
C ILE A 149 14.62 0.71 -5.56
N GLU A 150 15.21 1.67 -6.26
CA GLU A 150 16.64 1.98 -6.19
C GLU A 150 17.09 2.37 -4.78
N THR A 151 16.27 3.13 -4.03
CA THR A 151 16.61 3.55 -2.66
C THR A 151 16.82 2.38 -1.68
N TYR A 152 16.18 1.22 -1.88
CA TYR A 152 16.41 0.06 -1.02
C TYR A 152 17.83 -0.51 -1.13
N PHE A 153 18.55 -0.20 -2.21
CA PHE A 153 19.93 -0.61 -2.43
C PHE A 153 20.95 0.46 -1.98
N GLU A 154 20.50 1.51 -1.31
CA GLU A 154 21.42 2.49 -0.72
C GLU A 154 22.38 1.80 0.27
N GLY A 155 23.69 1.97 0.04
CA GLY A 155 24.75 1.33 0.82
C GLY A 155 25.26 0.00 0.26
N VAL A 156 24.52 -0.66 -0.64
CA VAL A 156 24.95 -1.89 -1.31
C VAL A 156 26.07 -1.58 -2.30
N LYS A 157 27.06 -2.48 -2.40
CA LYS A 157 28.24 -2.37 -3.27
C LYS A 157 28.47 -3.69 -4.01
N GLY A 158 29.29 -3.65 -5.06
CA GLY A 158 29.76 -4.85 -5.75
C GLY A 158 28.73 -5.52 -6.66
N VAL A 159 27.78 -4.75 -7.18
CA VAL A 159 26.81 -5.24 -8.18
C VAL A 159 27.36 -4.94 -9.56
N GLU A 160 27.61 -5.99 -10.34
CA GLU A 160 28.14 -5.90 -11.71
C GLU A 160 27.15 -6.43 -12.74
N HIS A 161 26.30 -7.38 -12.38
CA HIS A 161 25.36 -8.04 -13.29
C HIS A 161 23.96 -8.04 -12.69
N ILE A 162 23.01 -7.47 -13.43
CA ILE A 162 21.60 -7.36 -13.05
C ILE A 162 20.75 -8.08 -14.09
N LEU A 163 19.87 -8.97 -13.65
CA LEU A 163 18.90 -9.66 -14.49
C LEU A 163 17.48 -9.18 -14.18
N GLY A 164 16.73 -8.80 -15.22
CA GLY A 164 15.32 -8.41 -15.12
C GLY A 164 14.41 -9.39 -15.82
N ILE A 165 13.37 -9.86 -15.13
CA ILE A 165 12.43 -10.85 -15.63
C ILE A 165 10.99 -10.33 -15.52
N GLY A 166 10.28 -10.37 -16.65
CA GLY A 166 8.86 -10.06 -16.71
C GLY A 166 8.53 -8.59 -16.96
N PRO A 167 7.22 -8.25 -17.02
CA PRO A 167 6.75 -6.92 -17.45
C PRO A 167 7.26 -5.77 -16.58
N GLY A 168 8.04 -4.86 -17.18
CA GLY A 168 8.60 -3.67 -16.53
C GLY A 168 9.94 -3.88 -15.83
N ALA A 169 10.45 -5.12 -15.76
CA ALA A 169 11.74 -5.39 -15.13
C ALA A 169 12.91 -4.66 -15.81
N GLU A 170 12.93 -4.62 -17.15
CA GLU A 170 13.97 -3.92 -17.93
C GLU A 170 14.20 -2.50 -17.42
N LYS A 171 13.11 -1.75 -17.20
CA LYS A 171 13.20 -0.35 -16.83
C LYS A 171 13.78 -0.15 -15.44
N VAL A 172 13.38 -1.01 -14.49
CA VAL A 172 13.93 -1.02 -13.13
C VAL A 172 15.42 -1.38 -13.16
N CYS A 173 15.81 -2.43 -13.89
CA CYS A 173 17.21 -2.86 -13.99
C CYS A 173 18.10 -1.78 -14.62
N GLN A 174 17.62 -1.09 -15.65
CA GLN A 174 18.31 0.06 -16.24
C GLN A 174 18.47 1.21 -15.24
N ASN A 175 17.47 1.49 -14.41
CA ASN A 175 17.56 2.54 -13.39
C ASN A 175 18.57 2.19 -12.29
N LEU A 176 18.65 0.93 -11.88
CA LEU A 176 19.64 0.46 -10.89
C LEU A 176 21.09 0.72 -11.35
N LEU A 177 21.36 0.79 -12.66
CA LEU A 177 22.69 1.16 -13.17
C LEU A 177 23.10 2.60 -12.83
N GLN A 178 22.16 3.49 -12.47
CA GLN A 178 22.53 4.81 -11.93
C GLN A 178 23.27 4.68 -10.58
N ARG A 179 22.90 3.69 -9.76
CA ARG A 179 23.58 3.36 -8.50
C ARG A 179 24.81 2.49 -8.73
N PHE A 180 24.77 1.63 -9.74
CA PHE A 180 25.84 0.69 -10.09
C PHE A 180 26.40 0.98 -11.50
N PRO A 181 27.12 2.11 -11.69
CA PRO A 181 27.49 2.61 -13.02
C PRO A 181 28.50 1.73 -13.77
N GLN A 182 29.19 0.83 -13.07
CA GLN A 182 30.10 -0.16 -13.68
C GLN A 182 29.39 -1.46 -14.05
N GLY A 183 28.13 -1.63 -13.65
CA GLY A 183 27.37 -2.84 -13.90
C GLY A 183 26.73 -2.89 -15.28
N GLN A 184 26.18 -4.05 -15.60
CA GLN A 184 25.45 -4.36 -16.81
C GLN A 184 24.08 -4.94 -16.43
N ALA A 185 23.05 -4.54 -17.18
CA ALA A 185 21.69 -5.05 -16.99
C ALA A 185 21.25 -5.82 -18.23
N LYS A 186 20.65 -6.99 -18.01
CA LYS A 186 19.99 -7.81 -19.02
C LYS A 186 18.54 -8.04 -18.62
N SER A 187 17.64 -8.15 -19.59
CA SER A 187 16.25 -8.48 -19.28
C SER A 187 15.61 -9.43 -20.29
N TYR A 188 14.76 -10.31 -19.78
CA TYR A 188 13.94 -11.22 -20.56
C TYR A 188 12.46 -10.97 -20.33
N ASN A 189 11.66 -11.09 -21.39
CA ASN A 189 10.20 -11.02 -21.29
C ASN A 189 9.60 -12.33 -20.74
N ASN A 190 10.44 -13.37 -20.56
CA ASN A 190 10.17 -14.71 -20.02
C ASN A 190 9.09 -15.55 -20.70
N ARG A 191 8.51 -15.08 -21.81
CA ARG A 191 7.75 -15.90 -22.76
C ARG A 191 8.17 -15.59 -24.19
N LYS A 192 8.62 -16.60 -24.91
CA LYS A 192 8.76 -16.56 -26.37
C LYS A 192 7.53 -17.22 -27.01
N ILE A 193 6.91 -16.51 -27.94
CA ILE A 193 5.82 -17.05 -28.76
C ILE A 193 6.48 -17.60 -30.03
N HIS A 194 6.40 -18.92 -30.23
CA HIS A 194 6.80 -19.52 -31.48
C HIS A 194 5.66 -19.37 -32.50
N ALA A 195 5.95 -18.98 -33.73
CA ALA A 195 4.96 -18.78 -34.79
C ALA A 195 4.08 -20.04 -35.04
N GLU A 196 4.55 -21.22 -34.63
CA GLU A 196 3.91 -22.52 -34.86
C GLU A 196 3.22 -23.11 -33.61
N ARG A 197 3.40 -22.52 -32.41
CA ARG A 197 2.74 -22.97 -31.16
C ARG A 197 2.07 -21.79 -30.46
N GLN A 198 0.75 -21.90 -30.25
CA GLN A 198 -0.02 -20.90 -29.51
C GLN A 198 0.29 -20.87 -28.01
N ASP A 199 0.95 -21.88 -27.46
CA ASP A 199 1.29 -21.89 -26.04
C ASP A 199 2.70 -21.29 -25.82
N PRO A 200 2.81 -20.19 -25.06
CA PRO A 200 4.08 -19.54 -24.82
C PRO A 200 5.02 -20.43 -24.00
N VAL A 201 6.29 -20.49 -24.41
CA VAL A 201 7.35 -21.25 -23.72
C VAL A 201 8.20 -20.29 -22.89
N LEU A 202 8.63 -20.73 -21.70
CA LEU A 202 9.56 -19.96 -20.88
C LEU A 202 10.88 -19.77 -21.63
N GLU A 203 11.35 -18.53 -21.68
CA GLU A 203 12.61 -18.22 -22.35
C GLU A 203 13.79 -18.79 -21.55
N GLN A 204 14.72 -19.47 -22.23
CA GLN A 204 15.97 -19.91 -21.61
C GLN A 204 16.86 -18.70 -21.32
N TRP A 205 17.37 -18.64 -20.10
CA TRP A 205 18.34 -17.63 -19.68
C TRP A 205 19.73 -18.04 -20.15
N ASP A 206 20.68 -17.11 -20.10
CA ASP A 206 22.08 -17.47 -20.30
C ASP A 206 22.66 -18.14 -19.05
N ASP A 207 23.86 -18.70 -19.16
CA ASP A 207 24.58 -19.30 -18.04
C ASP A 207 25.21 -18.26 -17.08
N GLY A 208 24.72 -17.01 -17.10
CA GLY A 208 25.26 -15.90 -16.32
C GLY A 208 24.97 -16.03 -14.82
N ILE A 209 25.84 -15.42 -14.00
CA ILE A 209 25.62 -15.25 -12.57
C ILE A 209 25.36 -13.77 -12.29
N TYR A 210 24.37 -13.49 -11.44
CA TYR A 210 23.86 -12.14 -11.23
C TYR A 210 23.86 -11.77 -9.74
N GLU A 211 24.21 -10.52 -9.44
CA GLU A 211 24.12 -9.96 -8.08
C GLU A 211 22.72 -9.44 -7.76
N ILE A 212 21.93 -9.09 -8.78
CA ILE A 212 20.53 -8.76 -8.61
C ILE A 212 19.70 -9.49 -9.68
N ILE A 213 18.69 -10.24 -9.25
CA ILE A 213 17.65 -10.79 -10.12
C ILE A 213 16.31 -10.17 -9.74
N PHE A 214 15.72 -9.39 -10.63
CA PHE A 214 14.46 -8.68 -10.43
C PHE A 214 13.32 -9.35 -11.20
N LEU A 215 12.40 -9.99 -10.48
CA LEU A 215 11.21 -10.62 -11.02
C LEU A 215 10.00 -9.70 -10.85
N SER A 216 9.28 -9.43 -11.93
CA SER A 216 8.17 -8.48 -11.92
C SER A 216 6.89 -9.03 -12.53
N ASN A 217 5.76 -8.74 -11.87
CA ASN A 217 4.41 -9.03 -12.37
C ASN A 217 4.22 -10.48 -12.86
N LEU A 218 4.69 -11.46 -12.08
CA LEU A 218 4.64 -12.86 -12.45
C LEU A 218 3.20 -13.42 -12.39
N GLY A 219 2.46 -13.11 -11.33
CA GLY A 219 1.16 -13.73 -11.04
C GLY A 219 0.07 -13.45 -12.07
N ILE A 220 0.24 -12.48 -12.97
CA ILE A 220 -0.69 -12.23 -14.08
C ILE A 220 -0.42 -13.14 -15.28
N LEU A 221 0.84 -13.58 -15.48
CA LEU A 221 1.27 -14.29 -16.68
C LEU A 221 1.44 -15.80 -16.44
N TYR A 222 1.89 -16.19 -15.25
CA TYR A 222 2.40 -17.54 -14.97
C TYR A 222 1.53 -18.28 -13.94
N SER A 223 1.41 -19.61 -14.08
CA SER A 223 0.89 -20.48 -13.02
C SER A 223 1.87 -20.60 -11.85
N GLU A 224 1.45 -21.17 -10.72
CA GLU A 224 2.36 -21.46 -9.60
C GLU A 224 3.51 -22.38 -10.03
N GLU A 225 3.23 -23.45 -10.78
CA GLU A 225 4.28 -24.35 -11.30
C GLU A 225 5.30 -23.61 -12.18
N GLU A 226 4.84 -22.72 -13.06
CA GLU A 226 5.72 -21.89 -13.90
C GLU A 226 6.55 -20.93 -13.04
N ILE A 227 5.96 -20.32 -12.01
CA ILE A 227 6.66 -19.43 -11.08
C ILE A 227 7.68 -20.20 -10.23
N THR A 228 7.34 -21.38 -9.72
CA THR A 228 8.27 -22.28 -9.01
C THR A 228 9.48 -22.59 -9.89
N HIS A 229 9.26 -22.90 -11.17
CA HIS A 229 10.35 -23.11 -12.12
C HIS A 229 11.20 -21.85 -12.30
N ILE A 230 10.58 -20.66 -12.46
CA ILE A 230 11.30 -19.38 -12.56
C ILE A 230 12.12 -19.09 -11.30
N LEU A 231 11.58 -19.34 -10.11
CA LEU A 231 12.27 -19.15 -8.83
C LEU A 231 13.45 -20.12 -8.67
N THR A 232 13.25 -21.38 -9.09
CA THR A 232 14.30 -22.40 -9.09
C THR A 232 15.44 -21.99 -10.01
N GLU A 233 15.13 -21.50 -11.21
CA GLU A 233 16.13 -21.01 -12.16
C GLU A 233 16.82 -19.75 -11.64
N ALA A 234 16.07 -18.79 -11.08
CA ALA A 234 16.63 -17.62 -10.39
C ALA A 234 17.65 -18.00 -9.32
N SER A 235 17.37 -19.00 -8.50
CA SER A 235 18.29 -19.45 -7.45
C SER A 235 19.62 -20.01 -8.00
N LYS A 236 19.61 -20.62 -9.19
CA LYS A 236 20.84 -21.14 -9.85
C LYS A 236 21.72 -20.02 -10.38
N HIS A 237 21.09 -18.98 -10.95
CA HIS A 237 21.79 -17.84 -11.53
C HIS A 237 22.12 -16.74 -10.52
N LEU A 238 21.65 -16.87 -9.28
CA LEU A 238 21.93 -15.89 -8.23
C LEU A 238 23.31 -16.14 -7.60
N SER A 239 24.15 -15.10 -7.62
CA SER A 239 25.44 -15.09 -6.93
C SER A 239 25.31 -15.39 -5.43
N GLN A 240 26.44 -15.70 -4.78
CA GLN A 240 26.46 -16.05 -3.37
C GLN A 240 25.93 -14.93 -2.46
N ASP A 241 26.26 -13.68 -2.78
CA ASP A 241 25.87 -12.47 -2.04
C ASP A 241 24.74 -11.68 -2.73
N GLY A 242 24.06 -12.32 -3.69
CA GLY A 242 23.07 -11.69 -4.54
C GLY A 242 21.71 -11.50 -3.90
N TYR A 243 20.90 -10.67 -4.56
CA TYR A 243 19.52 -10.33 -4.20
C TYR A 243 18.54 -10.83 -5.24
N LEU A 244 17.61 -11.67 -4.82
CA LEU A 244 16.38 -11.96 -5.56
C LEU A 244 15.29 -10.99 -5.11
N VAL A 245 14.72 -10.24 -6.05
CA VAL A 245 13.68 -9.24 -5.80
C VAL A 245 12.41 -9.65 -6.52
N ILE A 246 11.30 -9.69 -5.81
CA ILE A 246 9.99 -10.03 -6.38
C ILE A 246 9.06 -8.84 -6.21
N TYR A 247 8.68 -8.21 -7.31
CA TYR A 247 7.70 -7.14 -7.36
C TYR A 247 6.40 -7.64 -7.99
N ASP A 248 5.34 -7.75 -7.19
CA ASP A 248 4.04 -8.23 -7.68
C ASP A 248 2.86 -7.71 -6.84
N VAL A 249 1.65 -8.09 -7.23
CA VAL A 249 0.47 -8.01 -6.36
C VAL A 249 0.49 -9.23 -5.45
N PHE A 250 0.53 -8.98 -4.15
CA PHE A 250 0.41 -10.00 -3.13
C PHE A 250 -1.01 -10.01 -2.57
N LEU A 251 -1.53 -11.20 -2.31
CA LEU A 251 -2.79 -11.39 -1.62
C LEU A 251 -2.54 -11.06 -0.14
N ASP A 252 -2.90 -9.84 0.24
CA ASP A 252 -2.88 -9.41 1.62
C ASP A 252 -4.23 -9.73 2.24
N GLU A 253 -4.25 -10.43 3.37
CA GLU A 253 -5.48 -10.90 4.01
C GLU A 253 -6.31 -9.68 4.47
N GLY A 254 -7.20 -9.17 3.62
CA GLY A 254 -8.28 -8.26 4.02
C GLY A 254 -8.31 -6.85 3.42
N THR A 255 -7.43 -6.46 2.48
CA THR A 255 -7.57 -5.12 1.85
C THR A 255 -8.43 -5.16 0.58
N LEU A 256 -9.36 -4.20 0.45
CA LEU A 256 -10.23 -4.07 -0.73
C LEU A 256 -9.43 -3.99 -2.03
N ILE A 257 -8.36 -3.19 -2.06
CA ILE A 257 -7.54 -3.01 -3.25
C ILE A 257 -6.78 -4.27 -3.65
N SER A 258 -6.25 -5.06 -2.71
CA SER A 258 -5.59 -6.34 -3.02
C SER A 258 -6.59 -7.34 -3.63
N ASN A 259 -7.79 -7.44 -3.05
CA ASN A 259 -8.85 -8.30 -3.59
C ASN A 259 -9.32 -7.85 -4.98
N MET A 260 -9.50 -6.54 -5.19
CA MET A 260 -9.82 -6.00 -6.52
C MET A 260 -8.71 -6.27 -7.54
N LYS A 261 -7.42 -6.17 -7.15
CA LYS A 261 -6.30 -6.48 -8.03
C LYS A 261 -6.20 -7.98 -8.32
N SER A 262 -6.51 -8.83 -7.34
CA SER A 262 -6.59 -10.29 -7.53
C SER A 262 -7.70 -10.63 -8.53
N LEU A 263 -8.91 -10.10 -8.33
CA LEU A 263 -10.03 -10.27 -9.26
C LEU A 263 -9.69 -9.75 -10.65
N ASN A 264 -9.08 -8.56 -10.76
CA ASN A 264 -8.63 -8.00 -12.04
C ASN A 264 -7.68 -8.94 -12.81
N ARG A 265 -6.87 -9.73 -12.10
CA ARG A 265 -5.95 -10.68 -12.74
C ARG A 265 -6.69 -11.90 -13.26
N VAL A 266 -7.61 -12.45 -12.47
CA VAL A 266 -8.49 -13.55 -12.89
C VAL A 266 -9.30 -13.15 -14.13
N LEU A 267 -9.87 -11.94 -14.13
CA LEU A 267 -10.63 -11.40 -15.26
C LEU A 267 -9.82 -11.18 -16.54
N LYS A 268 -8.49 -11.24 -16.47
CA LYS A 268 -7.60 -11.00 -17.62
C LYS A 268 -6.94 -12.27 -18.14
N THR A 269 -6.55 -13.19 -17.27
CA THR A 269 -5.88 -14.42 -17.69
C THR A 269 -6.37 -15.61 -16.89
N LYS A 270 -6.55 -16.77 -17.55
CA LYS A 270 -7.03 -18.01 -16.89
C LYS A 270 -6.12 -18.45 -15.73
N LYS A 271 -4.83 -18.06 -15.78
CA LYS A 271 -3.81 -18.37 -14.79
C LYS A 271 -3.57 -17.22 -13.79
N GLY A 272 -4.22 -16.07 -14.00
CA GLY A 272 -3.95 -14.83 -13.29
C GLY A 272 -4.38 -14.88 -11.84
N LYS A 273 -3.47 -14.55 -10.92
CA LYS A 273 -3.73 -14.45 -9.49
C LYS A 273 -2.81 -13.45 -8.79
N ALA A 274 -3.25 -12.98 -7.64
CA ALA A 274 -2.34 -12.38 -6.66
C ALA A 274 -1.49 -13.49 -6.02
N LEU A 275 -0.22 -13.20 -5.74
CA LEU A 275 0.67 -14.17 -5.12
C LEU A 275 0.36 -14.31 -3.64
N SER A 276 0.22 -15.54 -3.14
CA SER A 276 0.08 -15.79 -1.71
C SER A 276 1.41 -15.56 -0.99
N PRO A 277 1.48 -14.67 0.03
CA PRO A 277 2.67 -14.47 0.84
C PRO A 277 3.18 -15.76 1.48
N LYS A 278 2.27 -16.61 1.96
CA LYS A 278 2.62 -17.90 2.61
C LYS A 278 3.23 -18.86 1.59
N TRP A 279 2.67 -18.93 0.38
CA TRP A 279 3.18 -19.80 -0.67
C TRP A 279 4.57 -19.36 -1.15
N ILE A 280 4.75 -18.09 -1.56
CA ILE A 280 6.07 -17.58 -1.96
C ILE A 280 7.11 -17.74 -0.85
N SER A 281 6.68 -17.60 0.40
CA SER A 281 7.56 -17.82 1.56
C SER A 281 8.10 -19.25 1.64
N HIS A 282 7.26 -20.24 1.33
CA HIS A 282 7.61 -21.65 1.32
C HIS A 282 8.53 -21.98 0.14
N GLU A 283 8.21 -21.52 -1.07
CA GLU A 283 9.05 -21.72 -2.27
C GLU A 283 10.48 -21.21 -2.07
N LEU A 284 10.64 -20.04 -1.44
CA LEU A 284 11.96 -19.50 -1.15
C LEU A 284 12.68 -20.28 -0.04
N GLU A 285 11.96 -20.79 0.96
CA GLU A 285 12.54 -21.62 2.02
C GLU A 285 13.04 -22.96 1.49
N ASP A 286 12.30 -23.61 0.59
CA ASP A 286 12.69 -24.85 -0.08
C ASP A 286 13.97 -24.67 -0.91
N LEU A 287 14.17 -23.47 -1.46
CA LEU A 287 15.40 -23.08 -2.16
C LEU A 287 16.55 -22.69 -1.22
N GLY A 288 16.36 -22.79 0.10
CA GLY A 288 17.34 -22.44 1.12
C GLY A 288 17.54 -20.93 1.31
N MET A 289 16.68 -20.09 0.73
CA MET A 289 16.81 -18.64 0.72
C MET A 289 16.22 -18.02 1.99
N LYS A 290 16.84 -16.93 2.43
CA LYS A 290 16.28 -16.01 3.44
C LYS A 290 15.45 -14.95 2.72
N LYS A 291 14.47 -14.36 3.42
CA LYS A 291 13.57 -13.37 2.84
C LYS A 291 13.22 -12.29 3.83
N SER A 292 13.11 -11.06 3.32
CA SER A 292 12.40 -9.99 3.99
C SER A 292 10.91 -10.35 4.14
N GLY A 293 10.19 -9.60 4.97
CA GLY A 293 8.73 -9.56 4.80
C GLY A 293 8.38 -8.72 3.56
N ILE A 294 7.18 -8.93 3.01
CA ILE A 294 6.70 -8.14 1.88
C ILE A 294 6.53 -6.69 2.33
N ILE A 295 7.15 -5.77 1.59
CA ILE A 295 6.99 -4.33 1.77
C ILE A 295 5.86 -3.91 0.83
N SER A 296 4.69 -3.58 1.39
CA SER A 296 3.56 -3.12 0.58
C SER A 296 3.82 -1.71 0.05
N LEU A 297 3.49 -1.54 -1.23
CA LEU A 297 3.60 -0.30 -1.98
C LEU A 297 2.18 0.18 -2.34
N GLU A 298 2.06 1.44 -2.76
CA GLU A 298 0.78 1.99 -3.18
C GLU A 298 0.14 1.17 -4.32
N GLY A 299 -1.19 1.16 -4.37
CA GLY A 299 -1.94 0.48 -5.43
C GLY A 299 -2.07 -1.04 -5.28
N GLY A 300 -1.84 -1.58 -4.07
CA GLY A 300 -2.03 -3.01 -3.75
C GLY A 300 -0.91 -3.92 -4.27
N ARG A 301 0.29 -3.37 -4.45
CA ARG A 301 1.49 -4.10 -4.86
C ARG A 301 2.43 -4.25 -3.68
N GLY A 302 3.41 -5.12 -3.80
CA GLY A 302 4.49 -5.23 -2.83
C GLY A 302 5.81 -5.58 -3.48
N ILE A 303 6.86 -5.45 -2.69
CA ILE A 303 8.20 -5.90 -3.03
C ILE A 303 8.71 -6.84 -1.93
N LEU A 304 9.25 -7.98 -2.34
CA LEU A 304 9.89 -8.95 -1.46
C LEU A 304 11.35 -9.09 -1.89
N PHE A 305 12.25 -8.92 -0.94
CA PHE A 305 13.67 -9.19 -1.10
C PHE A 305 14.03 -10.54 -0.51
N SER A 306 14.91 -11.27 -1.18
CA SER A 306 15.43 -12.57 -0.76
C SER A 306 16.91 -12.68 -1.10
N SER A 307 17.67 -13.40 -0.27
CA SER A 307 19.10 -13.65 -0.46
C SER A 307 19.48 -14.97 0.21
N ARG A 308 20.71 -15.46 0.02
CA ARG A 308 21.18 -16.69 0.66
C ARG A 308 21.35 -16.55 2.17
N THR A 309 21.55 -15.33 2.66
CA THR A 309 21.81 -15.05 4.08
C THR A 309 20.95 -13.90 4.62
N TRP A 310 20.81 -13.82 5.95
CA TRP A 310 20.06 -12.73 6.59
C TRP A 310 20.85 -11.43 6.63
N GLU A 311 22.17 -11.54 6.71
CA GLU A 311 23.12 -10.43 6.71
C GLU A 311 22.96 -9.59 5.45
N ARG A 312 22.86 -10.24 4.29
CA ARG A 312 22.64 -9.54 3.02
C ARG A 312 21.31 -8.79 2.98
N ILE A 313 20.24 -9.38 3.51
CA ILE A 313 18.93 -8.70 3.61
C ILE A 313 19.02 -7.50 4.55
N ALA A 314 19.80 -7.60 5.63
CA ALA A 314 20.02 -6.50 6.58
C ALA A 314 20.85 -5.35 5.99
N ASP A 315 21.66 -5.60 4.95
CA ASP A 315 22.37 -4.55 4.20
C ASP A 315 21.44 -3.66 3.36
N LEU A 316 20.19 -4.09 3.11
CA LEU A 316 19.21 -3.29 2.37
C LEU A 316 18.66 -2.17 3.25
N SER A 317 18.49 -0.99 2.65
CA SER A 317 17.91 0.20 3.29
C SER A 317 16.38 0.09 3.37
N ILE A 318 15.87 -0.92 4.09
CA ILE A 318 14.45 -1.13 4.34
C ILE A 318 14.05 -0.32 5.59
N ASP A 319 13.23 0.73 5.41
CA ASP A 319 12.74 1.51 6.54
C ASP A 319 11.93 0.63 7.51
N LYS A 320 12.50 0.42 8.69
CA LYS A 320 11.91 -0.35 9.78
C LYS A 320 10.53 0.16 10.18
N LYS A 321 10.26 1.46 10.06
CA LYS A 321 8.94 2.06 10.35
C LYS A 321 7.90 1.60 9.35
N HIS A 322 8.20 1.71 8.06
CA HIS A 322 7.32 1.23 7.00
C HIS A 322 7.11 -0.28 7.09
N TYR A 323 8.15 -1.06 7.38
CA TYR A 323 8.03 -2.49 7.61
C TYR A 323 7.10 -2.82 8.80
N LEU A 324 7.24 -2.09 9.91
CA LEU A 324 6.39 -2.26 11.08
C LEU A 324 4.93 -1.90 10.76
N LEU A 325 4.66 -0.78 10.06
CA LEU A 325 3.31 -0.43 9.62
C LEU A 325 2.63 -1.57 8.85
N GLN A 326 3.36 -2.28 8.00
CA GLN A 326 2.81 -3.45 7.29
C GLN A 326 2.52 -4.61 8.24
N LYS A 327 3.43 -4.92 9.18
CA LYS A 327 3.19 -5.95 10.19
C LYS A 327 1.93 -5.67 11.00
N LEU A 328 1.67 -4.39 11.32
CA LEU A 328 0.47 -3.98 12.04
C LEU A 328 -0.81 -4.22 11.22
N LYS A 329 -0.80 -3.89 9.92
CA LYS A 329 -1.93 -4.23 9.04
C LYS A 329 -2.20 -5.73 9.03
N ASN A 330 -1.16 -6.56 8.92
CA ASN A 330 -1.29 -8.02 8.91
C ASN A 330 -1.75 -8.61 10.26
N ILE A 331 -1.53 -7.90 11.38
CA ILE A 331 -2.06 -8.27 12.69
C ILE A 331 -3.58 -8.01 12.77
N GLY A 332 -4.12 -7.17 11.88
CA GLY A 332 -5.55 -6.87 11.77
C GLY A 332 -5.94 -5.44 12.12
N PHE A 333 -4.97 -4.51 12.27
CA PHE A 333 -5.30 -3.10 12.45
C PHE A 333 -5.84 -2.49 11.15
N LYS A 334 -6.96 -1.76 11.24
CA LYS A 334 -7.62 -1.08 10.11
C LYS A 334 -6.79 0.03 9.52
N ASN A 335 -6.13 0.77 10.38
CA ASN A 335 -5.26 1.87 10.04
C ASN A 335 -4.07 1.86 11.00
N ALA A 336 -2.93 2.32 10.51
CA ALA A 336 -1.72 2.49 11.28
C ALA A 336 -0.97 3.68 10.68
N GLU A 337 -0.76 4.71 11.48
CA GLU A 337 -0.19 5.98 11.04
C GLU A 337 0.96 6.40 11.95
N ILE A 338 2.07 6.81 11.34
CA ILE A 338 3.21 7.33 12.10
C ILE A 338 2.87 8.75 12.52
N ILE A 339 2.93 9.01 13.82
CA ILE A 339 2.73 10.32 14.42
C ILE A 339 3.97 10.71 15.24
N ASN A 340 4.13 12.00 15.49
CA ASN A 340 5.11 12.53 16.43
C ASN A 340 4.49 12.62 17.84
N PRO A 341 4.99 11.86 18.84
CA PRO A 341 4.43 11.84 20.18
C PRO A 341 4.39 13.21 20.88
N LYS A 342 5.27 14.15 20.50
CA LYS A 342 5.32 15.50 21.09
C LYS A 342 4.35 16.45 20.43
N ASP A 343 4.27 16.39 19.10
CA ASP A 343 3.56 17.40 18.32
C ASP A 343 2.13 17.00 17.98
N ASP A 344 1.84 15.70 17.88
CA ASP A 344 0.58 15.17 17.35
C ASP A 344 -0.38 14.62 18.42
N ILE A 345 0.10 14.39 19.65
CA ILE A 345 -0.71 13.89 20.76
C ILE A 345 -1.21 15.06 21.60
N TYR A 346 -2.54 15.14 21.76
CA TYR A 346 -3.16 16.13 22.63
C TYR A 346 -3.36 15.56 24.03
N LEU A 347 -3.09 16.38 25.04
CA LEU A 347 -3.24 16.03 26.45
C LEU A 347 -4.31 16.90 27.10
N THR A 348 -5.13 16.30 27.97
CA THR A 348 -6.21 16.99 28.68
C THR A 348 -6.50 16.37 30.04
N ASN A 349 -6.70 17.23 31.05
CA ASN A 349 -7.15 16.79 32.37
C ASN A 349 -8.58 16.21 32.33
N VAL A 350 -9.35 16.50 31.28
CA VAL A 350 -10.71 15.93 31.11
C VAL A 350 -10.66 14.41 30.92
N ALA A 351 -9.59 13.87 30.32
CA ALA A 351 -9.40 12.43 30.16
C ALA A 351 -9.25 11.75 31.54
N HIS A 352 -8.46 12.35 32.44
CA HIS A 352 -8.35 11.89 33.83
C HIS A 352 -9.68 11.97 34.59
N LEU A 353 -10.46 13.04 34.40
CA LEU A 353 -11.80 13.16 35.02
C LEU A 353 -12.74 12.06 34.53
N LYS A 354 -12.77 11.79 33.21
CA LYS A 354 -13.58 10.71 32.63
C LYS A 354 -13.12 9.33 33.10
N CYS A 355 -11.81 9.11 33.23
CA CYS A 355 -11.28 7.89 33.82
C CYS A 355 -11.75 7.74 35.27
N LYS A 356 -11.56 8.79 36.10
CA LYS A 356 -11.88 8.79 37.54
C LYS A 356 -13.35 8.61 37.87
N TYR A 357 -14.22 9.30 37.15
CA TYR A 357 -15.64 9.38 37.50
C TYR A 357 -16.56 8.67 36.50
N GLY A 358 -16.09 8.37 35.29
CA GLY A 358 -16.88 7.78 34.22
C GLY A 358 -16.57 6.31 33.92
N CYS A 359 -15.50 5.75 34.48
CA CYS A 359 -15.10 4.36 34.24
C CYS A 359 -15.35 3.49 35.48
N GLU A 360 -16.13 2.42 35.33
CA GLU A 360 -16.36 1.44 36.40
C GLU A 360 -15.10 0.60 36.76
N PHE A 361 -14.04 0.73 35.96
CA PHE A 361 -12.73 0.10 36.17
C PHE A 361 -11.69 1.06 36.77
N TYR A 362 -12.08 2.29 37.11
CA TYR A 362 -11.19 3.20 37.84
C TYR A 362 -10.76 2.61 39.19
N ASN A 363 -9.48 2.76 39.55
CA ASN A 363 -8.85 2.13 40.72
C ASN A 363 -8.95 0.59 40.79
N LYS A 364 -9.41 -0.07 39.72
CA LYS A 364 -9.17 -1.50 39.53
C LYS A 364 -7.82 -1.58 38.82
N GLU A 365 -6.78 -1.99 39.57
CA GLU A 365 -5.32 -1.89 39.32
C GLU A 365 -4.79 -2.43 37.97
N THR A 366 -5.64 -2.87 37.05
CA THR A 366 -5.24 -3.43 35.75
C THR A 366 -5.17 -2.41 34.61
N CYS A 367 -5.50 -1.14 34.85
CA CYS A 367 -5.45 -0.09 33.81
C CYS A 367 -4.84 1.22 34.31
N TYR A 368 -4.85 1.44 35.63
CA TYR A 368 -4.59 2.74 36.22
C TYR A 368 -3.17 2.83 36.79
N LYS A 369 -2.41 3.82 36.30
CA LYS A 369 -1.27 4.39 37.01
C LYS A 369 -1.60 5.84 37.37
N GLU A 370 -1.30 6.25 38.59
CA GLU A 370 -1.38 7.66 38.96
C GLU A 370 -0.32 8.44 38.18
N CYS A 371 -0.76 9.31 37.28
CA CYS A 371 0.10 10.16 36.47
C CYS A 371 -0.59 11.51 36.20
N ASP A 372 0.20 12.56 36.08
CA ASP A 372 -0.25 13.89 35.66
C ASP A 372 0.21 14.18 34.22
N LEU A 373 -0.27 15.30 33.67
CA LEU A 373 0.05 15.65 32.28
C LEU A 373 1.55 15.96 32.08
N GLU A 374 2.25 16.44 33.10
CA GLU A 374 3.69 16.76 32.98
C GLU A 374 4.53 15.48 32.95
N TYR A 375 4.17 14.48 33.76
CA TYR A 375 4.72 13.14 33.67
C TYR A 375 4.47 12.54 32.29
N THR A 376 3.24 12.61 31.77
CA THR A 376 2.94 12.10 30.43
C THR A 376 3.76 12.79 29.36
N LYS A 377 3.85 14.13 29.37
CA LYS A 377 4.69 14.88 28.42
C LYS A 377 6.14 14.43 28.47
N LYS A 378 6.68 14.23 29.67
CA LYS A 378 8.06 13.77 29.86
C LYS A 378 8.27 12.38 29.24
N ILE A 379 7.36 11.45 29.49
CA ILE A 379 7.42 10.09 28.93
C ILE A 379 7.31 10.12 27.41
N LEU A 380 6.30 10.81 26.84
CA LEU A 380 6.16 10.97 25.40
C LEU A 380 7.43 11.60 24.79
N GLY A 381 8.13 12.45 25.56
CA GLY A 381 9.35 13.10 25.17
C GLY A 381 10.56 12.19 24.96
N GLU A 382 10.53 10.96 25.49
CA GLU A 382 11.61 9.96 25.37
C GLU A 382 11.52 9.11 24.09
N PHE A 383 10.44 9.28 23.32
CA PHE A 383 10.16 8.59 22.07
C PHE A 383 10.32 9.54 20.89
N SER A 384 10.79 9.00 19.76
CA SER A 384 11.02 9.79 18.54
C SER A 384 9.82 9.75 17.59
N TYR A 385 9.02 8.68 17.65
CA TYR A 385 7.78 8.54 16.88
C TYR A 385 6.82 7.59 17.59
N GLY A 386 5.54 7.65 17.23
CA GLY A 386 4.51 6.73 17.65
C GLY A 386 3.78 6.18 16.42
N ILE A 387 3.14 5.03 16.57
CA ILE A 387 2.20 4.54 15.57
C ILE A 387 0.81 4.52 16.21
N LEU A 388 -0.07 5.39 15.71
CA LEU A 388 -1.47 5.43 16.05
C LEU A 388 -2.18 4.36 15.22
N VAL A 389 -2.82 3.40 15.89
CA VAL A 389 -3.55 2.31 15.22
C VAL A 389 -5.04 2.40 15.47
N GLU A 390 -5.82 2.07 14.45
CA GLU A 390 -7.27 1.91 14.51
C GLU A 390 -7.60 0.41 14.48
N GLY A 391 -8.49 -0.04 15.37
CA GLY A 391 -9.03 -1.39 15.40
C GLY A 391 -10.52 -1.41 15.71
N GLU A 392 -11.05 -2.62 15.89
CA GLU A 392 -12.45 -2.89 16.16
C GLU A 392 -12.65 -3.74 17.42
N PRO A 393 -13.86 -3.78 17.99
CA PRO A 393 -14.28 -4.83 18.90
C PRO A 393 -14.10 -6.24 18.30
N PRO A 394 -13.91 -7.29 19.14
CA PRO A 394 -13.91 -7.25 20.60
C PRO A 394 -12.64 -6.66 21.24
N THR A 395 -12.77 -6.02 22.40
CA THR A 395 -11.66 -5.33 23.11
C THR A 395 -10.48 -6.27 23.42
N LYS A 396 -10.79 -7.52 23.76
CA LYS A 396 -9.79 -8.55 24.06
C LYS A 396 -8.86 -8.80 22.86
N ASP A 397 -9.43 -8.95 21.67
CA ASP A 397 -8.68 -9.26 20.46
C ASP A 397 -7.83 -8.05 20.05
N PHE A 398 -8.40 -6.84 20.13
CA PHE A 398 -7.66 -5.60 19.92
C PHE A 398 -6.43 -5.48 20.85
N GLN A 399 -6.58 -5.76 22.14
CA GLN A 399 -5.48 -5.69 23.11
C GLN A 399 -4.42 -6.78 22.88
N ILE A 400 -4.84 -8.00 22.48
CA ILE A 400 -3.91 -9.05 22.07
C ILE A 400 -3.10 -8.60 20.84
N SER A 401 -3.76 -7.99 19.85
CA SER A 401 -3.11 -7.41 18.68
C SER A 401 -2.11 -6.30 19.06
N MET A 402 -2.43 -5.45 20.05
CA MET A 402 -1.50 -4.44 20.56
C MET A 402 -0.25 -5.05 21.23
N LEU A 403 -0.37 -6.18 21.91
CA LEU A 403 0.79 -6.90 22.46
C LEU A 403 1.63 -7.55 21.36
N GLN A 404 0.98 -8.08 20.31
CA GLN A 404 1.68 -8.60 19.14
C GLN A 404 2.45 -7.48 18.44
N ALA A 405 1.83 -6.31 18.26
CA ALA A 405 2.44 -5.11 17.70
C ALA A 405 3.72 -4.71 18.44
N GLU A 406 3.62 -4.58 19.77
CA GLU A 406 4.76 -4.26 20.63
C GLU A 406 5.89 -5.30 20.48
N LYS A 407 5.55 -6.60 20.47
CA LYS A 407 6.51 -7.68 20.27
C LYS A 407 7.18 -7.63 18.89
N GLN A 408 6.45 -7.25 17.83
CA GLN A 408 7.04 -7.11 16.50
C GLN A 408 8.00 -5.91 16.46
N ALA A 409 7.62 -4.78 17.05
CA ALA A 409 8.49 -3.62 17.15
C ALA A 409 9.79 -3.94 17.91
N PHE A 410 9.68 -4.62 19.05
CA PHE A 410 10.85 -5.06 19.82
C PHE A 410 11.79 -5.96 19.00
N LYS A 411 11.24 -6.92 18.24
CA LYS A 411 12.03 -7.78 17.34
C LYS A 411 12.74 -7.02 16.21
N LEU A 412 12.26 -5.84 15.84
CA LEU A 412 12.89 -4.97 14.83
C LEU A 412 14.00 -4.07 15.41
N GLY A 413 14.22 -4.14 16.73
CA GLY A 413 15.24 -3.38 17.44
C GLY A 413 14.71 -2.12 18.14
N TYR A 414 13.40 -1.90 18.16
CA TYR A 414 12.78 -0.86 19.00
C TYR A 414 12.68 -1.37 20.44
N TYR A 415 13.79 -1.29 21.17
CA TYR A 415 13.89 -1.82 22.53
C TYR A 415 13.03 -1.06 23.54
N LYS A 416 12.65 0.20 23.25
CA LYS A 416 11.69 0.95 24.08
C LYS A 416 10.23 0.74 23.69
N ALA A 417 9.94 -0.12 22.70
CA ALA A 417 8.58 -0.30 22.19
C ALA A 417 7.56 -0.53 23.33
N PHE A 418 6.54 0.32 23.39
CA PHE A 418 5.53 0.27 24.44
C PHE A 418 4.14 0.67 23.93
N SER A 419 3.14 -0.15 24.22
CA SER A 419 1.76 0.07 23.80
C SER A 419 0.93 0.77 24.88
N LEU A 420 0.11 1.74 24.47
CA LEU A 420 -1.07 2.24 25.19
C LEU A 420 -2.31 1.87 24.36
N TRP A 421 -3.42 1.51 24.97
CA TRP A 421 -4.59 1.01 24.21
C TRP A 421 -5.93 1.63 24.64
N ALA A 422 -7.01 1.25 23.97
CA ALA A 422 -8.36 1.64 24.32
C ALA A 422 -8.87 0.84 25.54
N GLY A 423 -9.37 1.58 26.54
CA GLY A 423 -10.13 1.03 27.65
C GLY A 423 -9.35 0.14 28.63
N PRO A 424 -10.07 -0.48 29.59
CA PRO A 424 -9.48 -1.37 30.60
C PRO A 424 -9.06 -2.73 30.00
N CYS A 425 -8.10 -3.39 30.62
CA CYS A 425 -7.64 -4.72 30.23
C CYS A 425 -8.78 -5.76 30.26
N SER A 426 -8.99 -6.47 29.15
CA SER A 426 -10.03 -7.51 28.97
C SER A 426 -9.45 -8.84 28.47
N ILE A 427 -8.14 -9.07 28.64
CA ILE A 427 -7.44 -10.24 28.07
C ILE A 427 -7.81 -11.56 28.77
N CYS A 428 -7.88 -11.54 30.09
CA CYS A 428 -8.19 -12.71 30.93
C CYS A 428 -9.62 -12.61 31.46
N GLU A 429 -10.35 -13.72 31.49
CA GLU A 429 -11.68 -13.78 32.14
C GLU A 429 -11.58 -13.55 33.64
N HIS A 430 -10.58 -14.20 34.26
CA HIS A 430 -10.23 -14.04 35.67
C HIS A 430 -8.73 -13.78 35.76
N CYS A 431 -8.34 -12.72 36.45
CA CYS A 431 -6.92 -12.38 36.63
C CYS A 431 -6.32 -13.28 37.72
N ILE A 432 -5.39 -14.17 37.35
CA ILE A 432 -4.78 -15.16 38.24
C ILE A 432 -3.41 -14.69 38.77
N GLN A 433 -2.80 -13.69 38.13
CA GLN A 433 -1.54 -13.09 38.58
C GLN A 433 -1.79 -12.01 39.62
N ASP A 434 -0.79 -11.81 40.49
CA ASP A 434 -0.67 -10.56 41.22
C ASP A 434 -0.77 -9.40 40.21
N LYS A 435 -1.80 -8.57 40.38
CA LYS A 435 -2.21 -7.58 39.38
C LYS A 435 -1.12 -6.53 39.17
N GLU A 436 -0.31 -6.28 40.18
CA GLU A 436 0.85 -5.39 40.11
C GLU A 436 1.98 -5.94 39.22
N ASN A 437 2.04 -7.27 39.03
CA ASN A 437 3.10 -7.98 38.31
C ASN A 437 2.64 -8.57 36.96
N CYS A 438 1.49 -8.13 36.43
CA CYS A 438 0.94 -8.62 35.17
C CYS A 438 1.76 -8.14 33.96
N THR A 439 2.42 -9.05 33.26
CA THR A 439 3.24 -8.72 32.07
C THR A 439 2.42 -8.40 30.82
N LYS A 440 1.13 -8.77 30.81
CA LYS A 440 0.24 -8.59 29.67
C LYS A 440 -0.45 -7.24 29.64
N THR A 441 -0.63 -6.60 30.79
CA THR A 441 -1.47 -5.41 30.87
C THR A 441 -0.72 -4.15 30.42
N ARG A 442 -1.43 -3.22 29.79
CA ARG A 442 -0.94 -1.90 29.44
C ARG A 442 -1.96 -0.84 29.87
N PRO A 443 -1.51 0.37 30.20
CA PRO A 443 -2.41 1.48 30.51
C PRO A 443 -3.25 1.89 29.30
N SER A 444 -4.40 2.49 29.55
CA SER A 444 -5.17 3.11 28.48
C SER A 444 -4.57 4.46 28.06
N MET A 445 -4.87 4.90 26.83
CA MET A 445 -4.48 6.24 26.38
C MET A 445 -5.07 7.33 27.30
N GLU A 446 -6.32 7.18 27.72
CA GLU A 446 -7.01 8.12 28.61
C GLU A 446 -6.44 8.12 30.02
N ASN A 447 -5.89 7.00 30.50
CA ASN A 447 -5.19 6.96 31.79
C ASN A 447 -3.98 7.90 31.81
N TYR A 448 -3.27 8.02 30.68
CA TYR A 448 -2.14 8.95 30.52
C TYR A 448 -2.58 10.38 30.20
N GLY A 449 -3.88 10.67 30.20
CA GLY A 449 -4.40 12.00 29.93
C GLY A 449 -4.44 12.35 28.45
N ILE A 450 -4.34 11.37 27.56
CA ILE A 450 -4.42 11.59 26.12
C ILE A 450 -5.87 11.87 25.72
N ASP A 451 -6.08 12.99 25.01
CA ASP A 451 -7.32 13.28 24.30
C ASP A 451 -7.35 12.48 23.00
N VAL A 452 -7.91 11.27 23.07
CA VAL A 452 -7.99 10.38 21.91
C VAL A 452 -8.74 11.03 20.75
N PHE A 453 -9.82 11.78 21.01
CA PHE A 453 -10.62 12.42 19.98
C PHE A 453 -9.83 13.51 19.24
N ALA A 454 -9.22 14.44 19.99
CA ALA A 454 -8.43 15.49 19.37
C ALA A 454 -7.19 14.94 18.63
N THR A 455 -6.57 13.89 19.20
CA THR A 455 -5.40 13.23 18.61
C THR A 455 -5.74 12.58 17.26
N VAL A 456 -6.83 11.80 17.18
CA VAL A 456 -7.22 11.14 15.91
C VAL A 456 -7.77 12.14 14.88
N GLN A 457 -8.45 13.21 15.33
CA GLN A 457 -8.96 14.26 14.44
C GLN A 457 -7.85 15.04 13.74
N LYS A 458 -6.71 15.26 14.41
CA LYS A 458 -5.53 15.87 13.77
C LYS A 458 -5.02 15.02 12.60
N GLN A 459 -5.17 13.71 12.69
CA GLN A 459 -4.79 12.76 11.63
C GLN A 459 -5.90 12.54 10.58
N GLY A 460 -6.95 13.37 10.61
CA GLY A 460 -8.02 13.35 9.61
C GLY A 460 -9.14 12.34 9.89
N ASP A 461 -9.16 11.67 11.04
CA ASP A 461 -10.29 10.81 11.43
C ASP A 461 -11.49 11.64 11.92
N SER A 462 -12.70 11.15 11.67
CA SER A 462 -13.95 11.77 12.11
C SER A 462 -14.59 11.02 13.28
N LEU A 463 -13.78 10.53 14.22
CA LEU A 463 -14.27 9.87 15.44
C LEU A 463 -15.29 10.74 16.19
N LYS A 464 -16.45 10.15 16.51
CA LYS A 464 -17.56 10.79 17.22
C LYS A 464 -18.06 9.93 18.38
N THR A 465 -18.73 10.55 19.32
CA THR A 465 -19.46 9.84 20.38
C THR A 465 -20.66 9.09 19.80
N LEU A 466 -20.95 7.90 20.33
CA LEU A 466 -22.09 7.10 19.90
C LEU A 466 -23.41 7.60 20.51
N ALA A 467 -24.45 7.69 19.67
CA ALA A 467 -25.80 8.09 20.09
C ALA A 467 -26.63 6.92 20.64
N SER A 468 -26.28 5.67 20.29
CA SER A 468 -26.94 4.44 20.73
C SER A 468 -25.93 3.37 21.12
N LYS A 469 -26.36 2.38 21.91
CA LYS A 469 -25.51 1.24 22.33
C LYS A 469 -25.20 0.27 21.18
N ASP A 470 -26.01 0.30 20.13
CA ASP A 470 -25.84 -0.54 18.94
C ASP A 470 -24.91 0.10 17.89
N GLY A 471 -24.40 1.31 18.16
CA GLY A 471 -23.45 1.98 17.29
C GLY A 471 -22.13 1.21 17.19
N PHE A 472 -21.55 1.20 15.99
CA PHE A 472 -20.22 0.61 15.78
C PHE A 472 -19.19 1.37 16.62
N VAL A 473 -18.25 0.68 17.29
CA VAL A 473 -17.21 1.30 18.12
C VAL A 473 -15.87 1.22 17.40
N LYS A 474 -15.12 2.32 17.34
CA LYS A 474 -13.71 2.34 16.91
C LYS A 474 -12.81 2.28 18.14
N TYR A 475 -11.77 1.45 18.09
CA TYR A 475 -10.72 1.43 19.10
C TYR A 475 -9.43 2.04 18.56
N TYR A 476 -8.77 2.82 19.40
CA TYR A 476 -7.45 3.37 19.09
C TYR A 476 -6.42 2.88 20.09
N GLY A 477 -5.22 2.66 19.58
CA GLY A 477 -4.04 2.33 20.36
C GLY A 477 -2.86 3.13 19.87
N LEU A 478 -1.88 3.29 20.73
CA LEU A 478 -0.66 4.01 20.46
C LEU A 478 0.54 3.12 20.78
N LEU A 479 1.34 2.83 19.78
CA LEU A 479 2.61 2.14 19.94
C LEU A 479 3.75 3.16 19.91
N LEU A 480 4.41 3.38 21.05
CA LEU A 480 5.50 4.35 21.21
C LEU A 480 6.85 3.70 20.88
N LEU A 481 7.70 4.41 20.13
CA LEU A 481 8.95 3.90 19.56
C LEU A 481 10.07 4.96 19.60
N GLU A 482 11.33 4.52 19.75
CA GLU A 482 12.51 5.38 19.81
C GLU A 482 13.24 5.62 18.48
#